data_AF-A0A103XG76-F1
#
_entry.id   AF-A0A103XG76-F1
#
_cell.length_a   1.000
_cell.length_b   1.000
_cell.length_c   1.000
_cell.angle_alpha   90.00
_cell.angle_beta   90.00
_cell.angle_gamma   90.00
#
_symmetry.space_group_name_H-M   'P 1'
#
loop_
_entity.id
_entity.type
_entity.pdbx_description
1 polymer ?
#
loop_
_entity_poly.entity_id
_entity_poly.type
_entity_poly.pdbx_seq_one_letter_code
_entity_poly.pdbx_strand_id
1 'polypeptide(L)'
;YITIDRYYLYPDLIILILVLIRFRIKFKQQSKGLIRIMTWLFSLFNGASGFSGNSKAEEVTNGIDGTGLTAIVTGATSGIGLETARVLALRGVHVVMSVRNVKAGKEVKESICEKIPNAKLDVMELDLSSQESVRQFAADYISKDLPLHILMYENNFLPSSFTIFVEEGANVTVNSLHPGVIKTNLQRNQGFVASTISRVIYTFMKNIPQGAATSCYVALHPQVKGVSGEYFADSNIAKASKYALSPEMAKKLWDFSLNLTKLK
;
A
#
# COMPACT_ATOMS: atom_id res chain seq x y z
N TYR A 1 -4.71 -19.87 49.10
CA TYR A 1 -5.54 -20.87 48.43
C TYR A 1 -6.25 -20.23 47.24
N ILE A 2 -5.61 -20.26 46.07
CA ILE A 2 -6.29 -20.27 44.77
C ILE A 2 -5.52 -21.32 43.97
N THR A 3 -6.20 -22.41 43.67
CA THR A 3 -5.71 -23.55 42.91
C THR A 3 -5.56 -23.11 41.45
N ILE A 4 -4.34 -23.25 40.88
CA ILE A 4 -4.11 -23.05 39.45
C ILE A 4 -4.02 -24.45 38.84
N ASP A 5 -5.05 -24.80 38.07
CA ASP A 5 -5.04 -26.00 37.24
C ASP A 5 -4.02 -25.89 36.12
N ARG A 6 -3.41 -27.05 35.83
CA ARG A 6 -2.32 -27.27 34.88
C ARG A 6 -2.68 -26.77 33.48
N TYR A 7 -1.98 -25.74 33.01
CA TYR A 7 -1.68 -25.58 31.59
C TYR A 7 -0.19 -25.84 31.37
N TYR A 8 0.11 -26.80 30.51
CA TYR A 8 1.47 -27.07 30.02
C TYR A 8 1.94 -25.86 29.20
N LEU A 9 2.56 -24.89 29.86
CA LEU A 9 3.23 -23.75 29.26
C LEU A 9 4.72 -24.09 29.15
N TYR A 10 5.21 -24.08 27.91
CA TYR A 10 6.62 -24.28 27.56
C TYR A 10 7.53 -23.42 28.45
N PRO A 11 8.60 -23.98 29.03
CA PRO A 11 9.49 -23.27 29.96
C PRO A 11 10.11 -21.99 29.35
N ASP A 12 10.23 -21.92 28.03
CA ASP A 12 10.76 -20.76 27.31
C ASP A 12 9.83 -19.54 27.34
N LEU A 13 8.51 -19.73 27.45
CA LEU A 13 7.53 -18.63 27.45
C LEU A 13 7.47 -17.90 28.80
N ILE A 14 7.70 -18.62 29.89
CA ILE A 14 7.76 -18.06 31.25
C ILE A 14 9.01 -17.20 31.43
N ILE A 15 10.13 -17.62 30.85
CA ILE A 15 11.37 -16.82 30.82
C ILE A 15 11.15 -15.53 30.03
N LEU A 16 10.46 -15.59 28.88
CA LEU A 16 10.17 -14.41 28.07
C LEU A 16 9.24 -13.41 28.81
N ILE A 17 8.20 -13.90 29.47
CA ILE A 17 7.27 -13.05 30.25
C ILE A 17 7.97 -12.44 31.47
N LEU A 18 8.81 -13.20 32.18
CA LEU A 18 9.57 -12.69 33.34
C LEU A 18 10.65 -11.68 32.92
N VAL A 19 11.30 -11.87 31.77
CA VAL A 19 12.22 -10.89 31.17
C VAL A 19 11.47 -9.61 30.81
N LEU A 20 10.28 -9.72 30.21
CA LEU A 20 9.46 -8.55 29.83
C LEU A 20 8.92 -7.78 31.05
N ILE A 21 8.54 -8.47 32.14
CA ILE A 21 8.10 -7.83 33.40
C ILE A 21 9.28 -7.15 34.11
N ARG A 22 10.47 -7.77 34.16
CA ARG A 22 11.68 -7.13 34.73
C ARG A 22 12.15 -5.91 33.93
N PHE A 23 11.94 -5.90 32.61
CA PHE A 23 12.27 -4.76 31.75
C PHE A 23 11.29 -3.57 31.89
N ARG A 24 10.04 -3.80 32.31
CA ARG A 24 9.00 -2.76 32.39
C ARG A 24 9.13 -1.81 33.58
N ILE A 25 9.95 -2.14 34.58
CA ILE A 25 10.06 -1.36 35.84
C ILE A 25 11.21 -0.33 35.84
N LYS A 26 12.16 -0.37 34.89
CA LYS A 26 13.39 0.47 34.97
C LYS A 26 13.65 1.52 33.88
N PHE A 27 12.77 1.75 32.92
CA PHE A 27 13.10 2.64 31.80
C PHE A 27 11.99 3.63 31.41
N LYS A 28 11.83 4.68 32.21
CA LYS A 28 11.47 6.00 31.66
C LYS A 28 12.80 6.62 31.18
N GLN A 29 12.89 7.00 29.90
CA GLN A 29 13.97 7.81 29.29
C GLN A 29 15.05 7.11 28.40
N GLN A 30 14.93 5.82 28.04
CA GLN A 30 15.66 5.21 26.88
C GLN A 30 14.74 4.58 25.80
N SER A 31 13.46 4.92 25.80
CA SER A 31 12.43 4.20 25.02
C SER A 31 12.65 4.21 23.50
N LYS A 32 13.32 5.22 22.94
CA LYS A 32 13.48 5.32 21.47
C LYS A 32 14.41 4.24 20.88
N GLY A 33 15.46 3.82 21.61
CA GLY A 33 16.42 2.81 21.15
C GLY A 33 15.85 1.38 21.19
N LEU A 34 15.10 1.08 22.25
CA LEU A 34 14.50 -0.24 22.45
C LEU A 34 13.28 -0.46 21.53
N ILE A 35 12.46 0.57 21.32
CA ILE A 35 11.39 0.56 20.31
C ILE A 35 11.99 0.27 18.92
N ARG A 36 13.16 0.82 18.59
CA ARG A 36 13.84 0.58 17.29
C ARG A 36 14.21 -0.88 17.06
N ILE A 37 14.81 -1.53 18.06
CA ILE A 37 15.16 -2.96 17.96
C ILE A 37 13.88 -3.80 17.89
N MET A 38 12.88 -3.47 18.72
CA MET A 38 11.62 -4.20 18.74
C MET A 38 10.86 -4.07 17.42
N THR A 39 10.74 -2.88 16.83
CA THR A 39 10.03 -2.67 15.55
C THR A 39 10.75 -3.33 14.36
N TRP A 40 12.08 -3.29 14.32
CA TRP A 40 12.86 -4.04 13.32
C TRP A 40 12.74 -5.55 13.52
N LEU A 41 12.76 -6.03 14.76
CA LEU A 41 12.48 -7.44 15.06
C LEU A 41 11.04 -7.81 14.64
N PHE A 42 10.05 -6.95 14.87
CA PHE A 42 8.67 -7.20 14.44
C PHE A 42 8.53 -7.26 12.91
N SER A 43 9.32 -6.50 12.14
CA SER A 43 9.29 -6.62 10.67
C SER A 43 9.99 -7.88 10.14
N LEU A 44 10.76 -8.60 10.96
CA LEU A 44 11.30 -9.93 10.62
C LEU A 44 10.28 -11.05 10.77
N PHE A 45 9.22 -10.84 11.55
CA PHE A 45 8.18 -11.85 11.73
C PHE A 45 7.04 -11.62 10.75
N ASN A 46 6.59 -12.71 10.12
CA ASN A 46 5.43 -12.69 9.26
C ASN A 46 4.16 -12.42 10.08
N GLY A 47 3.27 -11.60 9.54
CA GLY A 47 1.93 -11.41 10.08
C GLY A 47 0.99 -12.57 9.73
N ALA A 48 -0.31 -12.36 9.97
CA ALA A 48 -1.34 -13.37 9.72
C ALA A 48 -1.43 -13.81 8.25
N SER A 49 -1.04 -12.97 7.29
CA SER A 49 -0.99 -13.32 5.86
C SER A 49 0.19 -14.23 5.48
N GLY A 50 1.17 -14.39 6.37
CA GLY A 50 2.44 -15.03 6.05
C GLY A 50 3.48 -14.08 5.44
N PHE A 51 3.17 -12.79 5.32
CA PHE A 51 4.09 -11.76 4.81
C PHE A 51 4.42 -10.72 5.89
N SER A 52 5.50 -9.95 5.66
CA SER A 52 5.98 -8.93 6.59
C SER A 52 6.35 -7.63 5.86
N GLY A 53 6.79 -6.62 6.62
CA GLY A 53 7.27 -5.36 6.05
C GLY A 53 8.49 -5.51 5.14
N ASN A 54 9.19 -6.65 5.20
CA ASN A 54 10.34 -6.95 4.35
C ASN A 54 9.97 -7.64 3.03
N SER A 55 8.75 -8.17 2.91
CA SER A 55 8.27 -8.85 1.70
C SER A 55 8.18 -7.89 0.51
N LYS A 56 8.51 -8.38 -0.68
CA LYS A 56 8.49 -7.63 -1.93
C LYS A 56 7.24 -7.92 -2.75
N ALA A 57 6.88 -7.01 -3.64
CA ALA A 57 5.75 -7.13 -4.55
C ALA A 57 5.74 -8.44 -5.38
N GLU A 58 6.89 -8.89 -5.88
CA GLU A 58 6.95 -10.18 -6.58
C GLU A 58 6.71 -11.38 -5.65
N GLU A 59 7.20 -11.33 -4.41
CA GLU A 59 7.09 -12.43 -3.43
C GLU A 59 5.64 -12.61 -2.99
N VAL A 60 4.96 -11.50 -2.67
CA VAL A 60 3.54 -11.53 -2.26
C VAL A 60 2.58 -11.85 -3.39
N THR A 61 3.07 -11.91 -4.64
CA THR A 61 2.28 -12.31 -5.81
C THR A 61 2.83 -13.56 -6.48
N ASN A 62 3.74 -14.27 -5.83
CA ASN A 62 4.41 -15.42 -6.45
C ASN A 62 3.40 -16.52 -6.80
N GLY A 63 3.48 -17.03 -8.03
CA GLY A 63 2.59 -18.08 -8.53
C GLY A 63 1.16 -17.64 -8.87
N ILE A 64 0.83 -16.35 -8.79
CA ILE A 64 -0.49 -15.84 -9.16
C ILE A 64 -0.55 -15.57 -10.67
N ASP A 65 -1.61 -16.04 -11.31
CA ASP A 65 -1.97 -15.69 -12.70
C ASP A 65 -3.15 -14.71 -12.69
N GLY A 66 -2.90 -13.49 -13.18
CA GLY A 66 -3.86 -12.42 -13.35
C GLY A 66 -4.32 -12.23 -14.80
N THR A 67 -4.06 -13.21 -15.68
CA THR A 67 -4.51 -13.18 -17.07
C THR A 67 -6.03 -12.98 -17.16
N GLY A 68 -6.46 -12.06 -18.04
CA GLY A 68 -7.86 -11.69 -18.22
C GLY A 68 -8.32 -10.56 -17.29
N LEU A 69 -7.51 -10.19 -16.29
CA LEU A 69 -7.75 -9.00 -15.49
C LEU A 69 -7.16 -7.76 -16.17
N THR A 70 -7.77 -6.62 -15.87
CA THR A 70 -7.33 -5.30 -16.32
C THR A 70 -7.25 -4.38 -15.12
N ALA A 71 -6.14 -3.65 -15.00
CA ALA A 71 -5.89 -2.72 -13.92
C ALA A 71 -5.62 -1.31 -14.44
N ILE A 72 -6.17 -0.29 -13.79
CA ILE A 72 -5.68 1.10 -13.92
C ILE A 72 -4.76 1.38 -12.73
N VAL A 73 -3.54 1.81 -13.00
CA VAL A 73 -2.58 2.24 -11.98
C VAL A 73 -2.24 3.72 -12.20
N THR A 74 -2.55 4.57 -11.22
CA THR A 74 -2.15 5.99 -11.26
C THR A 74 -0.68 6.17 -10.91
N GLY A 75 -0.04 7.22 -11.43
CA GLY A 75 1.33 7.56 -11.03
C GLY A 75 2.39 6.52 -11.44
N ALA A 76 2.11 5.72 -12.46
CA ALA A 76 2.92 4.55 -12.85
C ALA A 76 4.26 4.87 -13.56
N THR A 77 4.74 6.11 -13.54
CA THR A 77 6.02 6.49 -14.19
C THR A 77 7.25 6.35 -13.30
N SER A 78 7.08 6.22 -11.98
CA SER A 78 8.22 6.06 -11.06
C SER A 78 7.80 5.46 -9.71
N GLY A 79 8.79 5.04 -8.92
CA GLY A 79 8.57 4.63 -7.54
C GLY A 79 7.63 3.44 -7.40
N ILE A 80 6.73 3.51 -6.43
CA ILE A 80 5.78 2.44 -6.07
C ILE A 80 4.83 2.16 -7.23
N GLY A 81 4.20 3.18 -7.82
CA GLY A 81 3.25 3.01 -8.91
C GLY A 81 3.86 2.29 -10.12
N LEU A 82 5.11 2.62 -10.48
CA LEU A 82 5.83 1.91 -11.55
C LEU A 82 6.05 0.44 -11.20
N GLU A 83 6.53 0.16 -9.98
CA GLU A 83 6.79 -1.21 -9.56
C GLU A 83 5.51 -2.05 -9.45
N THR A 84 4.43 -1.45 -8.94
CA THR A 84 3.10 -2.05 -8.94
C THR A 84 2.66 -2.40 -10.36
N ALA A 85 2.74 -1.45 -11.30
CA ALA A 85 2.39 -1.71 -12.70
C ALA A 85 3.25 -2.83 -13.33
N ARG A 86 4.56 -2.82 -13.06
CA ARG A 86 5.49 -3.85 -13.54
C ARG A 86 5.14 -5.23 -13.00
N VAL A 87 4.86 -5.35 -11.70
CA VAL A 87 4.54 -6.63 -11.06
C VAL A 87 3.17 -7.14 -11.49
N LEU A 88 2.15 -6.29 -11.61
CA LEU A 88 0.86 -6.71 -12.16
C LEU A 88 1.02 -7.24 -13.60
N ALA A 89 1.77 -6.53 -14.44
CA ALA A 89 2.06 -6.99 -15.81
C ALA A 89 2.88 -8.29 -15.84
N LEU A 90 3.80 -8.49 -14.90
CA LEU A 90 4.54 -9.75 -14.70
C LEU A 90 3.59 -10.92 -14.40
N ARG A 91 2.44 -10.66 -13.77
CA ARG A 91 1.40 -11.65 -13.48
C ARG A 91 0.33 -11.74 -14.58
N GLY A 92 0.56 -11.15 -15.76
CA GLY A 92 -0.36 -11.28 -16.91
C GLY A 92 -1.55 -10.32 -16.91
N VAL A 93 -1.65 -9.42 -15.92
CA VAL A 93 -2.69 -8.37 -15.88
C VAL A 93 -2.44 -7.38 -17.01
N HIS A 94 -3.51 -6.96 -17.71
CA HIS A 94 -3.44 -5.82 -18.63
C HIS A 94 -3.45 -4.52 -17.83
N VAL A 95 -2.33 -3.80 -17.80
CA VAL A 95 -2.21 -2.58 -17.00
C VAL A 95 -2.33 -1.34 -17.89
N VAL A 96 -3.29 -0.49 -17.56
CA VAL A 96 -3.40 0.89 -18.05
C VAL A 96 -2.64 1.79 -17.09
N MET A 97 -1.45 2.20 -17.52
CA MET A 97 -0.59 3.16 -16.83
C MET A 97 -1.14 4.57 -17.04
N SER A 98 -1.77 5.13 -16.02
CA SER A 98 -2.26 6.51 -16.06
C SER A 98 -1.20 7.47 -15.55
N VAL A 99 -0.80 8.42 -16.40
CA VAL A 99 0.41 9.23 -16.22
C VAL A 99 0.18 10.68 -16.63
N ARG A 100 0.86 11.62 -15.97
CA ARG A 100 0.82 13.05 -16.38
C ARG A 100 1.66 13.34 -17.62
N ASN A 101 2.79 12.64 -17.78
CA ASN A 101 3.67 12.79 -18.93
C ASN A 101 3.65 11.51 -19.75
N VAL A 102 2.90 11.53 -20.86
CA VAL A 102 2.72 10.37 -21.74
C VAL A 102 4.03 9.90 -22.36
N LYS A 103 4.94 10.81 -22.71
CA LYS A 103 6.25 10.45 -23.27
C LYS A 103 7.05 9.61 -22.26
N ALA A 104 7.17 10.09 -21.03
CA ALA A 104 7.85 9.35 -19.97
C ALA A 104 7.14 8.00 -19.67
N GLY A 105 5.81 7.96 -19.73
CA GLY A 105 5.04 6.72 -19.58
C GLY A 105 5.35 5.69 -20.68
N LYS A 106 5.50 6.14 -21.93
CA LYS A 106 5.86 5.27 -23.07
C LYS A 106 7.26 4.69 -22.93
N GLU A 107 8.25 5.49 -22.52
CA GLU A 107 9.62 5.03 -22.25
C GLU A 107 9.65 3.96 -21.15
N VAL A 108 8.86 4.16 -20.07
CA VAL A 108 8.73 3.15 -19.01
C VAL A 108 8.04 1.88 -19.51
N LYS A 109 6.95 2.01 -20.29
CA LYS A 109 6.27 0.86 -20.90
C LYS A 109 7.25 0.03 -21.73
N GLU A 110 8.03 0.67 -22.60
CA GLU A 110 9.05 0.01 -23.43
C GLU A 110 10.05 -0.77 -22.55
N SER A 111 10.60 -0.13 -21.52
CA SER A 111 11.54 -0.79 -20.59
C SER A 111 10.94 -1.99 -19.83
N ILE A 112 9.63 -1.94 -19.52
CA ILE A 112 8.94 -3.08 -18.90
C ILE A 112 8.75 -4.19 -19.93
N CYS A 113 8.28 -3.87 -21.14
CA CYS A 113 8.05 -4.85 -22.22
C CYS A 113 9.35 -5.53 -22.68
N GLU A 114 10.50 -4.85 -22.64
CA GLU A 114 11.81 -5.47 -22.89
C GLU A 114 12.13 -6.60 -21.90
N LYS A 115 11.78 -6.42 -20.62
CA LYS A 115 12.04 -7.38 -19.55
C LYS A 115 10.93 -8.43 -19.41
N ILE A 116 9.72 -8.09 -19.83
CA ILE A 116 8.52 -8.92 -19.74
C ILE A 116 7.86 -8.91 -21.13
N PRO A 117 8.31 -9.74 -22.07
CA PRO A 117 7.87 -9.69 -23.48
C PRO A 117 6.36 -9.84 -23.69
N ASN A 118 5.66 -10.54 -22.79
CA ASN A 118 4.21 -10.76 -22.86
C ASN A 118 3.39 -9.72 -22.07
N ALA A 119 4.02 -8.68 -21.53
CA ALA A 119 3.33 -7.65 -20.76
C ALA A 119 2.34 -6.87 -21.62
N LYS A 120 1.08 -6.80 -21.18
CA LYS A 120 0.03 -5.98 -21.79
C LYS A 120 -0.06 -4.65 -21.07
N LEU A 121 0.48 -3.61 -21.69
CA LEU A 121 0.54 -2.27 -21.11
C LEU A 121 -0.06 -1.24 -22.05
N ASP A 122 -0.92 -0.38 -21.54
CA ASP A 122 -1.34 0.87 -22.20
C ASP A 122 -0.89 2.07 -21.39
N VAL A 123 -0.66 3.19 -22.07
CA VAL A 123 -0.32 4.47 -21.42
C VAL A 123 -1.42 5.45 -21.78
N MET A 124 -2.01 6.06 -20.76
CA MET A 124 -3.08 7.05 -20.89
C MET A 124 -2.76 8.28 -20.06
N GLU A 125 -3.12 9.46 -20.58
CA GLU A 125 -2.88 10.71 -19.88
C GLU A 125 -3.89 10.90 -18.75
N LEU A 126 -3.40 11.23 -17.55
CA LEU A 126 -4.24 11.59 -16.41
C LEU A 126 -3.51 12.60 -15.53
N ASP A 127 -4.07 13.80 -15.43
CA ASP A 127 -3.70 14.79 -14.44
C ASP A 127 -4.82 14.95 -13.39
N LEU A 128 -4.59 14.35 -12.23
CA LEU A 128 -5.51 14.40 -11.08
C LEU A 128 -5.71 15.81 -10.50
N SER A 129 -4.88 16.78 -10.88
CA SER A 129 -5.08 18.19 -10.52
C SER A 129 -6.14 18.88 -11.39
N SER A 130 -6.57 18.26 -12.50
CA SER A 130 -7.58 18.80 -13.42
C SER A 130 -8.80 17.87 -13.53
N GLN A 131 -9.96 18.36 -13.08
CA GLN A 131 -11.22 17.62 -13.22
C GLN A 131 -11.61 17.37 -14.68
N GLU A 132 -11.19 18.25 -15.60
CA GLU A 132 -11.38 18.03 -17.04
C GLU A 132 -10.54 16.86 -17.53
N SER A 133 -9.26 16.79 -17.12
CA SER A 133 -8.39 15.64 -17.44
C SER A 133 -8.93 14.33 -16.88
N VAL A 134 -9.46 14.34 -15.65
CA VAL A 134 -10.10 13.16 -15.04
C VAL A 134 -11.30 12.69 -15.87
N ARG A 135 -12.18 13.61 -16.30
CA ARG A 135 -13.35 13.27 -17.13
C ARG A 135 -12.94 12.77 -18.51
N GLN A 136 -11.95 13.40 -19.14
CA GLN A 136 -11.46 12.97 -20.45
C GLN A 136 -10.84 11.58 -20.36
N PHE A 137 -10.01 11.32 -19.35
CA PHE A 137 -9.43 10.00 -19.11
C PHE A 137 -10.51 8.93 -18.94
N ALA A 138 -11.57 9.22 -18.17
CA ALA A 138 -12.68 8.30 -17.98
C ALA A 138 -13.42 8.02 -19.30
N ALA A 139 -13.72 9.05 -20.09
CA ALA A 139 -14.37 8.92 -21.40
C ALA A 139 -13.51 8.09 -22.37
N ASP A 140 -12.22 8.38 -22.44
CA ASP A 140 -11.26 7.65 -23.27
C ASP A 140 -11.15 6.19 -22.83
N TYR A 141 -11.12 5.91 -21.52
CA TYR A 141 -11.06 4.54 -21.01
C TYR A 141 -12.32 3.76 -21.36
N ILE A 142 -13.51 4.36 -21.16
CA ILE A 142 -14.80 3.75 -21.53
C ILE A 142 -14.82 3.44 -23.04
N SER A 143 -14.31 4.34 -23.89
CA SER A 143 -14.26 4.14 -25.34
C SER A 143 -13.38 2.97 -25.79
N LYS A 144 -12.46 2.49 -24.93
CA LYS A 144 -11.62 1.33 -25.22
C LYS A 144 -12.36 0.00 -25.08
N ASP A 145 -13.55 0.00 -24.47
CA ASP A 145 -14.35 -1.20 -24.22
C ASP A 145 -13.55 -2.30 -23.49
N LEU A 146 -12.66 -1.87 -22.57
CA LEU A 146 -11.92 -2.78 -21.71
C LEU A 146 -12.67 -2.98 -20.39
N PRO A 147 -12.76 -4.21 -19.87
CA PRO A 147 -13.29 -4.42 -18.53
C PRO A 147 -12.34 -3.78 -17.51
N LEU A 148 -12.87 -3.17 -16.45
CA LEU A 148 -12.09 -2.67 -15.33
C LEU A 148 -12.26 -3.60 -14.13
N HIS A 149 -11.17 -4.28 -13.74
CA HIS A 149 -11.19 -5.20 -12.60
C HIS A 149 -10.52 -4.60 -11.37
N ILE A 150 -9.46 -3.80 -11.56
CA ILE A 150 -8.64 -3.26 -10.48
C ILE A 150 -8.39 -1.77 -10.74
N LEU A 151 -8.65 -0.92 -9.75
CA LEU A 151 -8.29 0.50 -9.79
C LEU A 151 -7.37 0.82 -8.62
N MET A 152 -6.16 1.31 -8.90
CA MET A 152 -5.14 1.58 -7.89
C MET A 152 -4.78 3.06 -7.88
N TYR A 153 -5.01 3.70 -6.73
CA TYR A 153 -4.63 5.08 -6.48
C TYR A 153 -3.25 5.15 -5.83
N GLU A 154 -2.22 5.14 -6.67
CA GLU A 154 -0.82 5.27 -6.28
C GLU A 154 -0.34 6.71 -6.56
N ASN A 155 -0.57 7.64 -5.63
CA ASN A 155 -0.09 9.02 -5.76
C ASN A 155 0.77 9.43 -4.56
N ASN A 156 1.92 10.04 -4.85
CA ASN A 156 2.95 10.38 -3.89
C ASN A 156 2.62 11.57 -2.97
N PHE A 157 1.34 11.91 -2.76
CA PHE A 157 0.95 13.08 -1.97
C PHE A 157 0.42 12.71 -0.58
N LEU A 158 1.35 12.67 0.39
CA LEU A 158 1.17 12.70 1.85
C LEU A 158 0.39 11.52 2.51
N PRO A 159 0.65 11.23 3.81
CA PRO A 159 0.00 10.14 4.53
C PRO A 159 -1.40 10.58 4.94
N SER A 160 -2.37 10.36 4.06
CA SER A 160 -3.77 10.67 4.35
C SER A 160 -4.53 9.37 4.47
N SER A 161 -5.20 9.17 5.60
CA SER A 161 -6.23 8.14 5.72
C SER A 161 -7.36 8.53 4.77
N PHE A 162 -7.59 7.74 3.73
CA PHE A 162 -8.72 7.95 2.82
C PHE A 162 -9.83 6.98 3.20
N THR A 163 -11.03 7.50 3.42
CA THR A 163 -12.24 6.69 3.46
C THR A 163 -12.82 6.69 2.06
N ILE A 164 -13.03 5.50 1.51
CA ILE A 164 -13.58 5.33 0.16
C ILE A 164 -15.06 4.96 0.30
N PHE A 165 -15.90 5.59 -0.51
CA PHE A 165 -17.33 5.33 -0.56
C PHE A 165 -17.62 4.40 -1.73
N VAL A 166 -18.42 3.38 -1.46
CA VAL A 166 -18.97 2.49 -2.48
C VAL A 166 -20.47 2.71 -2.46
N GLU A 167 -21.06 2.85 -3.64
CA GLU A 167 -22.51 2.89 -3.79
C GLU A 167 -23.11 1.55 -3.33
N GLU A 168 -24.17 1.59 -2.51
CA GLU A 168 -24.84 0.38 -2.04
C GLU A 168 -25.31 -0.48 -3.23
N GLY A 169 -24.87 -1.74 -3.27
CA GLY A 169 -25.23 -2.69 -4.35
C GLY A 169 -24.17 -2.86 -5.44
N ALA A 170 -23.09 -2.07 -5.45
CA ALA A 170 -21.96 -2.34 -6.34
C ALA A 170 -21.21 -3.60 -5.89
N ASN A 171 -21.02 -4.58 -6.79
CA ASN A 171 -20.25 -5.79 -6.52
C ASN A 171 -18.73 -5.51 -6.61
N VAL A 172 -18.24 -4.62 -5.74
CA VAL A 172 -16.84 -4.19 -5.69
C VAL A 172 -16.29 -4.26 -4.28
N THR A 173 -15.03 -4.68 -4.16
CA THR A 173 -14.27 -4.63 -2.90
C THR A 173 -13.41 -3.39 -2.86
N VAL A 174 -13.36 -2.72 -1.72
CA VAL A 174 -12.62 -1.48 -1.56
C VAL A 174 -11.85 -1.50 -0.26
N ASN A 175 -10.54 -1.32 -0.37
CA ASN A 175 -9.64 -1.34 0.78
C ASN A 175 -8.69 -0.15 0.71
N SER A 176 -8.19 0.24 1.88
CA SER A 176 -7.13 1.23 2.01
C SER A 176 -5.83 0.55 2.44
N LEU A 177 -4.69 1.16 2.13
CA LEU A 177 -3.41 0.57 2.51
C LEU A 177 -2.35 1.63 2.79
N HIS A 178 -1.28 1.19 3.44
CA HIS A 178 -0.07 1.98 3.63
C HIS A 178 1.13 1.22 3.06
N PRO A 179 1.91 1.85 2.17
CA PRO A 179 3.01 1.17 1.49
C PRO A 179 4.25 1.03 2.40
N GLY A 180 4.25 1.70 3.55
CA GLY A 180 5.37 1.81 4.48
C GLY A 180 6.12 3.12 4.28
N VAL A 181 7.14 3.36 5.10
CA VAL A 181 8.01 4.53 4.93
C VAL A 181 9.03 4.17 3.83
N ILE A 182 8.96 4.84 2.67
CA ILE A 182 9.76 4.49 1.49
C ILE A 182 10.70 5.63 1.14
N LYS A 183 11.93 5.29 0.76
CA LYS A 183 12.92 6.24 0.26
C LYS A 183 12.47 6.79 -1.10
N THR A 184 11.77 7.91 -1.09
CA THR A 184 11.33 8.61 -2.31
C THR A 184 11.97 10.00 -2.40
N ASN A 185 11.99 10.58 -3.60
CA ASN A 185 12.53 11.92 -3.88
C ASN A 185 11.67 13.09 -3.32
N LEU A 186 10.77 12.82 -2.36
CA LEU A 186 9.83 13.77 -1.76
C LEU A 186 10.50 14.73 -0.75
N GLN A 187 11.72 14.45 -0.30
CA GLN A 187 12.48 15.28 0.68
C GLN A 187 13.60 16.13 0.05
N ARG A 188 13.48 16.50 -1.24
CA ARG A 188 14.52 17.26 -1.96
C ARG A 188 14.87 18.63 -1.37
N ASN A 189 14.10 19.16 -0.41
CA ASN A 189 14.20 20.55 0.07
C ASN A 189 14.35 20.72 1.59
N GLN A 190 15.09 19.84 2.29
CA GLN A 190 15.40 20.03 3.72
C GLN A 190 16.91 20.15 3.97
N GLY A 191 17.31 21.29 4.59
CA GLY A 191 18.70 21.69 4.81
C GLY A 191 19.50 20.81 5.78
N PHE A 192 20.78 21.17 5.96
CA PHE A 192 21.87 20.41 6.59
C PHE A 192 21.56 19.71 7.93
N VAL A 193 20.62 20.22 8.75
CA VAL A 193 20.17 19.60 10.02
C VAL A 193 19.44 18.26 9.80
N ALA A 194 18.90 18.03 8.60
CA ALA A 194 18.32 16.75 8.22
C ALA A 194 19.35 15.61 8.17
N SER A 195 20.65 15.87 8.02
CA SER A 195 21.69 14.85 7.70
C SER A 195 21.91 13.78 8.78
N THR A 196 21.80 14.11 10.07
CA THR A 196 22.00 13.15 11.17
C THR A 196 20.73 12.36 11.51
N ILE A 197 19.56 13.00 11.46
CA ILE A 197 18.24 12.35 11.62
C ILE A 197 17.90 11.45 10.42
N SER A 198 18.31 11.89 9.23
CA SER A 198 18.25 11.16 7.97
C SER A 198 18.84 9.76 8.07
N ARG A 199 20.04 9.61 8.64
CA ARG A 199 20.75 8.32 8.68
C ARG A 199 19.99 7.23 9.44
N VAL A 200 19.22 7.60 10.46
CA VAL A 200 18.39 6.66 11.23
C VAL A 200 17.08 6.36 10.49
N ILE A 201 16.43 7.38 9.90
CA ILE A 201 15.20 7.19 9.10
C ILE A 201 15.48 6.34 7.85
N TYR A 202 16.61 6.56 7.17
CA TYR A 202 17.01 5.84 5.96
C TYR A 202 17.23 4.34 6.19
N THR A 203 17.60 3.91 7.41
CA THR A 203 17.76 2.48 7.74
C THR A 203 16.42 1.75 7.87
N PHE A 204 15.32 2.45 8.14
CA PHE A 204 13.95 1.88 8.23
C PHE A 204 13.12 2.12 6.97
N MET A 205 13.73 2.67 5.92
CA MET A 205 13.03 2.90 4.67
C MET A 205 12.98 1.64 3.84
N LYS A 206 11.75 1.23 3.51
CA LYS A 206 11.50 0.22 2.50
C LYS A 206 12.06 0.66 1.16
N ASN A 207 12.54 -0.32 0.40
CA ASN A 207 12.82 -0.11 -1.03
C ASN A 207 11.52 -0.14 -1.84
N ILE A 208 11.61 0.22 -3.12
CA ILE A 208 10.46 0.29 -4.02
C ILE A 208 9.69 -1.05 -4.12
N PRO A 209 10.35 -2.21 -4.33
CA PRO A 209 9.68 -3.52 -4.30
C PRO A 209 8.92 -3.82 -3.02
N GLN A 210 9.48 -3.47 -1.85
CA GLN A 210 8.81 -3.63 -0.55
C GLN A 210 7.65 -2.64 -0.36
N GLY A 211 7.76 -1.46 -0.96
CA GLY A 211 6.72 -0.44 -0.93
C GLY A 211 5.49 -0.81 -1.74
N ALA A 212 5.69 -1.44 -2.89
CA ALA A 212 4.61 -1.94 -3.75
C ALA A 212 3.97 -3.25 -3.25
N ALA A 213 4.54 -3.88 -2.23
CA ALA A 213 4.12 -5.21 -1.78
C ALA A 213 2.67 -5.22 -1.30
N THR A 214 2.29 -4.35 -0.35
CA THR A 214 0.91 -4.32 0.16
C THR A 214 -0.09 -4.05 -0.97
N SER A 215 0.24 -3.15 -1.90
CA SER A 215 -0.60 -2.84 -3.05
C SER A 215 -0.81 -4.04 -3.98
N CYS A 216 0.26 -4.76 -4.33
CA CYS A 216 0.17 -5.95 -5.17
C CYS A 216 -0.53 -7.11 -4.45
N TYR A 217 -0.31 -7.25 -3.13
CA TYR A 217 -0.99 -8.25 -2.30
C TYR A 217 -2.50 -8.01 -2.27
N VAL A 218 -2.94 -6.78 -1.99
CA VAL A 218 -4.37 -6.44 -1.95
C VAL A 218 -5.02 -6.58 -3.34
N ALA A 219 -4.29 -6.28 -4.41
CA ALA A 219 -4.80 -6.35 -5.76
C ALA A 219 -5.01 -7.79 -6.30
N LEU A 220 -4.13 -8.73 -5.94
CA LEU A 220 -4.09 -10.04 -6.59
C LEU A 220 -4.17 -11.25 -5.65
N HIS A 221 -3.84 -11.12 -4.37
CA HIS A 221 -3.64 -12.30 -3.53
C HIS A 221 -4.98 -12.99 -3.18
N PRO A 222 -5.13 -14.32 -3.39
CA PRO A 222 -6.40 -15.02 -3.14
C PRO A 222 -6.92 -14.91 -1.69
N GLN A 223 -6.02 -14.76 -0.71
CA GLN A 223 -6.42 -14.60 0.71
C GLN A 223 -7.25 -13.35 0.99
N VAL A 224 -7.19 -12.33 0.11
CA VAL A 224 -7.97 -11.10 0.27
C VAL A 224 -9.17 -11.02 -0.68
N LYS A 225 -9.45 -12.09 -1.43
CA LYS A 225 -10.61 -12.15 -2.31
C LYS A 225 -11.90 -11.95 -1.50
N GLY A 226 -12.67 -10.93 -1.85
CA GLY A 226 -13.91 -10.59 -1.14
C GLY A 226 -13.73 -9.79 0.14
N VAL A 227 -12.50 -9.49 0.55
CA VAL A 227 -12.24 -8.61 1.70
C VAL A 227 -12.47 -7.16 1.28
N SER A 228 -13.29 -6.44 2.02
CA SER A 228 -13.67 -5.05 1.73
C SER A 228 -13.79 -4.25 3.04
N GLY A 229 -13.52 -2.95 2.98
CA GLY A 229 -13.59 -2.03 4.12
C GLY A 229 -12.38 -2.08 5.04
N GLU A 230 -11.32 -2.80 4.67
CA GLU A 230 -10.16 -3.01 5.54
C GLU A 230 -9.02 -2.04 5.25
N TYR A 231 -8.15 -1.88 6.24
CA TYR A 231 -6.89 -1.14 6.13
C TYR A 231 -5.71 -2.10 6.20
N PHE A 232 -4.84 -2.06 5.19
CA PHE A 232 -3.68 -2.94 5.10
C PHE A 232 -2.36 -2.20 5.37
N ALA A 233 -1.46 -2.84 6.11
CA ALA A 233 -0.07 -2.44 6.21
C ALA A 233 0.80 -3.70 6.20
N ASP A 234 1.94 -3.65 5.52
CA ASP A 234 2.86 -4.78 5.41
C ASP A 234 2.17 -6.08 4.94
N SER A 235 1.25 -5.96 3.98
CA SER A 235 0.43 -7.07 3.45
C SER A 235 -0.42 -7.80 4.51
N ASN A 236 -0.80 -7.11 5.58
CA ASN A 236 -1.65 -7.62 6.66
C ASN A 236 -2.75 -6.62 7.00
N ILE A 237 -3.90 -7.10 7.49
CA ILE A 237 -4.93 -6.22 8.08
C ILE A 237 -4.32 -5.52 9.29
N ALA A 238 -4.45 -4.20 9.34
CA ALA A 238 -3.86 -3.33 10.33
C ALA A 238 -4.92 -2.44 10.97
N LYS A 239 -4.60 -1.92 12.17
CA LYS A 239 -5.51 -1.05 12.90
C LYS A 239 -5.50 0.36 12.30
N ALA A 240 -6.63 0.77 11.74
CA ALA A 240 -6.86 2.13 11.29
C ALA A 240 -6.99 3.12 12.48
N SER A 241 -6.82 4.41 12.21
CA SER A 241 -7.02 5.44 13.23
C SER A 241 -8.50 5.55 13.63
N LYS A 242 -8.77 5.99 14.87
CA LYS A 242 -10.15 6.27 15.32
C LYS A 242 -10.89 7.27 14.43
N TYR A 243 -10.14 8.15 13.75
CA TYR A 243 -10.68 9.13 12.83
C TYR A 243 -11.09 8.47 11.50
N ALA A 244 -10.26 7.58 10.96
CA ALA A 244 -10.57 6.83 9.74
C ALA A 244 -11.81 5.92 9.91
N LEU A 245 -12.08 5.47 11.14
CA LEU A 245 -13.23 4.62 11.48
C LEU A 245 -14.52 5.40 11.81
N SER A 246 -14.54 6.73 11.66
CA SER A 246 -15.72 7.55 11.97
C SER A 246 -16.65 7.66 10.75
N PRO A 247 -17.86 7.08 10.77
CA PRO A 247 -18.81 7.19 9.65
C PRO A 247 -19.29 8.63 9.45
N GLU A 248 -19.41 9.40 10.54
CA GLU A 248 -19.82 10.80 10.51
C GLU A 248 -18.80 11.67 9.75
N MET A 249 -17.52 11.55 10.08
CA MET A 249 -16.47 12.31 9.40
C MET A 249 -16.29 11.86 7.96
N ALA A 250 -16.40 10.56 7.71
CA ALA A 250 -16.43 10.02 6.37
C ALA A 250 -17.54 10.74 5.57
N LYS A 251 -18.79 10.72 6.05
CA LYS A 251 -19.92 11.34 5.36
C LYS A 251 -19.70 12.83 5.12
N LYS A 252 -19.20 13.55 6.14
CA LYS A 252 -18.86 14.98 6.02
C LYS A 252 -17.82 15.23 4.93
N LEU A 253 -16.78 14.41 4.86
CA LEU A 253 -15.74 14.50 3.84
C LEU A 253 -16.31 14.24 2.44
N TRP A 254 -17.17 13.22 2.29
CA TRP A 254 -17.83 12.90 1.03
C TRP A 254 -18.69 14.06 0.52
N ASP A 255 -19.59 14.57 1.37
CA ASP A 255 -20.50 15.66 1.01
C ASP A 255 -19.70 16.92 0.60
N PHE A 256 -18.60 17.20 1.31
CA PHE A 256 -17.69 18.29 0.99
C PHE A 256 -16.98 18.07 -0.37
N SER A 257 -16.49 16.86 -0.62
CA SER A 257 -15.82 16.49 -1.87
C SER A 257 -16.76 16.55 -3.08
N LEU A 258 -18.02 16.13 -2.96
CA LEU A 258 -19.02 16.26 -4.02
C LEU A 258 -19.24 17.73 -4.41
N ASN A 259 -19.32 18.60 -3.42
CA ASN A 259 -19.47 20.04 -3.66
C ASN A 259 -18.23 20.62 -4.38
N LEU A 260 -17.02 20.27 -3.93
CA LEU A 260 -15.77 20.74 -4.56
C LEU A 260 -15.61 20.28 -6.00
N THR A 261 -15.96 19.03 -6.29
CA THR A 261 -15.78 18.41 -7.61
C THR A 261 -16.91 18.72 -8.59
N LYS A 262 -17.99 19.38 -8.11
CA LYS A 262 -19.21 19.66 -8.87
C LYS A 262 -19.85 18.40 -9.46
N LEU A 263 -19.68 17.27 -8.76
CA LEU A 263 -20.39 16.03 -9.04
C LEU A 263 -21.74 16.13 -8.33
N LYS A 264 -22.76 16.52 -9.09
CA LYS A 264 -24.18 16.47 -8.69
C LYS A 264 -24.97 15.84 -9.82
#